data_AF-A0A099YBJ8-F1
#
_entry.id   AF-A0A099YBJ8-F1
#
_cell.length_a   1.000
_cell.length_b   1.000
_cell.length_c   1.000
_cell.angle_alpha   90.00
_cell.angle_beta   90.00
_cell.angle_gamma   90.00
#
_symmetry.space_group_name_H-M   'P 1'
#
loop_
_entity.id
_entity.type
_entity.pdbx_description
1 polymer ?
#
loop_
_entity_poly.entity_id
_entity_poly.type
_entity_poly.pdbx_seq_one_letter_code
_entity_poly.pdbx_strand_id
1 'polypeptide(L)'
;MAVSTITTGQKDWLSTLNNDLTELNNRDSGTWTSAGLTAMNGYALNGCSYFYGMIGGRKYLMINGNVSISSGSIGGQTNREVIQLPTTIKGCGMKVTGFTYIQNSNNGYPLEVNYNANTNRLSFVNITGTSMTFTSIDFGIIMTE
;
A
#
# COMPACT_ATOMS: atom_id res chain seq x y z
N MET A 1 -8.57 -26.68 1.81
CA MET A 1 -9.41 -27.48 2.72
C MET A 1 -10.49 -28.15 1.89
N ALA A 2 -10.80 -29.44 2.12
CA ALA A 2 -11.88 -30.14 1.43
C ALA A 2 -12.54 -31.15 2.38
N VAL A 3 -13.87 -31.25 2.35
CA VAL A 3 -14.64 -32.24 3.11
C VAL A 3 -14.80 -33.49 2.25
N SER A 4 -14.46 -34.67 2.79
CA SER A 4 -14.30 -35.91 2.00
C SER A 4 -15.40 -36.96 2.20
N THR A 5 -16.32 -36.81 3.16
CA THR A 5 -17.35 -37.82 3.46
C THR A 5 -18.72 -37.20 3.68
N ILE A 6 -19.72 -37.64 2.91
CA ILE A 6 -21.14 -37.47 3.22
C ILE A 6 -21.92 -38.74 2.86
N THR A 7 -22.99 -39.01 3.59
CA THR A 7 -24.00 -40.05 3.36
C THR A 7 -24.70 -39.89 1.99
N THR A 8 -25.08 -41.00 1.38
CA THR A 8 -25.73 -41.08 0.05
C THR A 8 -26.99 -40.19 -0.02
N GLY A 9 -27.04 -39.27 -1.00
CA GLY A 9 -28.17 -38.35 -1.23
C GLY A 9 -27.88 -36.85 -1.07
N GLN A 10 -26.69 -36.49 -0.55
CA GLN A 10 -26.28 -35.09 -0.31
C GLN A 10 -25.16 -34.62 -1.27
N LYS A 11 -25.00 -35.30 -2.41
CA LYS A 11 -23.87 -35.11 -3.34
C LYS A 11 -23.81 -33.69 -3.89
N ASP A 12 -24.97 -33.05 -4.11
CA ASP A 12 -25.05 -31.68 -4.62
C ASP A 12 -24.60 -30.66 -3.58
N TRP A 13 -25.03 -30.79 -2.31
CA TRP A 13 -24.60 -29.89 -1.23
C TRP A 13 -23.12 -30.01 -0.89
N LEU A 14 -22.50 -31.20 -1.02
CA LEU A 14 -21.06 -31.35 -0.85
C LEU A 14 -20.27 -30.55 -1.89
N SER A 15 -20.74 -30.58 -3.14
CA SER A 15 -20.10 -29.86 -4.23
C SER A 15 -20.20 -28.34 -4.04
N THR A 16 -21.37 -27.84 -3.63
CA THR A 16 -21.57 -26.44 -3.24
C THR A 16 -20.65 -26.05 -2.09
N LEU A 17 -20.61 -26.85 -1.00
CA LEU A 17 -19.78 -26.56 0.15
C LEU A 17 -18.28 -26.52 -0.18
N ASN A 18 -17.78 -27.48 -0.98
CA ASN A 18 -16.37 -27.50 -1.38
C ASN A 18 -16.04 -26.34 -2.34
N ASN A 19 -16.97 -25.92 -3.20
CA ASN A 19 -16.82 -24.72 -4.01
C ASN A 19 -16.76 -23.47 -3.13
N ASP A 20 -17.70 -23.30 -2.19
CA ASP A 20 -17.74 -22.16 -1.28
C ASP A 20 -16.47 -22.08 -0.43
N LEU A 21 -15.97 -23.21 0.09
CA LEU A 21 -14.69 -23.27 0.82
C LEU A 21 -13.49 -22.91 -0.06
N THR A 22 -13.54 -23.27 -1.34
CA THR A 22 -12.47 -22.94 -2.30
C THR A 22 -12.51 -21.45 -2.62
N GLU A 23 -13.69 -20.88 -2.84
CA GLU A 23 -13.87 -19.44 -3.04
C GLU A 23 -13.44 -18.64 -1.81
N LEU A 24 -13.78 -19.09 -0.60
CA LEU A 24 -13.32 -18.50 0.66
C LEU A 24 -11.78 -18.52 0.78
N ASN A 25 -11.13 -19.64 0.46
CA ASN A 25 -9.65 -19.72 0.47
C ASN A 25 -9.00 -18.85 -0.60
N ASN A 26 -9.69 -18.59 -1.72
CA ASN A 26 -9.19 -17.75 -2.80
C ASN A 26 -9.54 -16.27 -2.60
N ARG A 27 -10.38 -15.94 -1.62
CA ARG A 27 -10.90 -14.58 -1.41
C ARG A 27 -9.82 -13.61 -0.91
N ASP A 28 -8.92 -14.13 -0.07
CA ASP A 28 -7.85 -13.39 0.58
C ASP A 28 -6.50 -14.04 0.25
N SER A 29 -5.58 -13.26 -0.31
CA SER A 29 -4.23 -13.72 -0.65
C SER A 29 -3.28 -12.53 -0.65
N GLY A 30 -1.97 -12.77 -0.58
CA GLY A 30 -0.98 -11.71 -0.66
C GLY A 30 0.19 -11.94 0.27
N THR A 31 1.21 -11.11 0.13
CA THR A 31 2.44 -11.25 0.93
C THR A 31 3.07 -9.89 1.17
N TRP A 32 3.57 -9.69 2.39
CA TRP A 32 4.42 -8.55 2.71
C TRP A 32 5.80 -8.74 2.08
N THR A 33 6.22 -7.75 1.30
CA THR A 33 7.47 -7.75 0.54
C THR A 33 8.24 -6.48 0.85
N SER A 34 9.53 -6.62 1.19
CA SER A 34 10.45 -5.50 1.44
C SER A 34 11.36 -5.19 0.26
N ALA A 35 11.46 -6.09 -0.73
CA ALA A 35 12.29 -5.92 -1.92
C ALA A 35 11.56 -5.15 -3.04
N GLY A 36 12.32 -4.47 -3.90
CA GLY A 36 11.80 -3.85 -5.13
C GLY A 36 11.23 -2.44 -4.96
N LEU A 37 11.13 -1.92 -3.74
CA LEU A 37 10.88 -0.49 -3.51
C LEU A 37 12.15 0.31 -3.79
N THR A 38 12.04 1.31 -4.66
CA THR A 38 13.18 2.19 -5.01
C THR A 38 12.91 3.60 -4.50
N ALA A 39 13.87 4.15 -3.74
CA ALA A 39 13.80 5.52 -3.28
C ALA A 39 14.04 6.51 -4.43
N MET A 40 13.33 7.64 -4.43
CA MET A 40 13.42 8.66 -5.48
C MET A 40 13.99 9.97 -4.93
N ASN A 41 14.44 10.87 -5.81
CA ASN A 41 14.72 12.29 -5.48
C ASN A 41 15.59 12.55 -4.23
N GLY A 42 16.55 11.67 -3.94
CA GLY A 42 17.47 11.77 -2.80
C GLY A 42 16.94 11.23 -1.47
N TYR A 43 15.74 10.63 -1.46
CA TYR A 43 15.20 9.95 -0.29
C TYR A 43 15.89 8.61 -0.03
N ALA A 44 15.78 8.14 1.21
CA ALA A 44 16.14 6.81 1.65
C ALA A 44 14.92 6.12 2.29
N LEU A 45 14.85 4.79 2.15
CA LEU A 45 13.75 3.98 2.68
C LEU A 45 14.28 3.12 3.84
N ASN A 46 13.72 3.29 5.03
CA ASN A 46 14.11 2.58 6.23
C ASN A 46 12.95 1.69 6.70
N GLY A 47 13.13 0.37 6.64
CA GLY A 47 12.09 -0.58 7.05
C GLY A 47 10.82 -0.55 6.19
N CYS A 48 10.88 0.04 4.99
CA CYS A 48 9.73 0.08 4.10
C CYS A 48 9.39 -1.30 3.54
N SER A 49 8.11 -1.62 3.57
CA SER A 49 7.57 -2.84 2.95
C SER A 49 6.17 -2.56 2.40
N TYR A 50 5.73 -3.44 1.50
CA TYR A 50 4.40 -3.39 0.95
C TYR A 50 3.73 -4.75 0.99
N PHE A 51 2.43 -4.76 1.22
CA PHE A 51 1.56 -5.89 0.95
C PHE A 51 0.88 -5.67 -0.38
N TYR A 52 0.88 -6.68 -1.25
CA TYR A 52 0.07 -6.69 -2.46
C TYR A 52 -0.66 -8.02 -2.56
N GLY A 53 -1.97 -7.97 -2.77
CA GLY A 53 -2.81 -9.16 -2.76
C GLY A 53 -4.30 -8.89 -2.85
N MET A 54 -5.10 -9.89 -2.53
CA MET A 54 -6.56 -9.84 -2.47
C MET A 54 -7.02 -9.80 -1.02
N ILE A 55 -8.00 -8.95 -0.68
CA ILE A 55 -8.73 -8.99 0.60
C ILE A 55 -10.21 -8.79 0.28
N GLY A 56 -11.09 -9.65 0.79
CA GLY A 56 -12.52 -9.61 0.50
C GLY A 56 -12.84 -9.68 -0.99
N GLY A 57 -11.98 -10.29 -1.81
CA GLY A 57 -12.15 -10.37 -3.27
C GLY A 57 -11.80 -9.10 -4.05
N ARG A 58 -11.16 -8.11 -3.43
CA ARG A 58 -10.64 -6.91 -4.13
C ARG A 58 -9.12 -6.86 -4.03
N LYS A 59 -8.46 -6.22 -5.00
CA LYS A 59 -7.02 -5.98 -4.91
C LYS A 59 -6.72 -4.91 -3.87
N TYR A 60 -5.76 -5.20 -3.00
CA TYR A 60 -5.23 -4.29 -2.01
C TYR A 60 -3.73 -4.14 -2.21
N LEU A 61 -3.28 -2.89 -2.06
CA LEU A 61 -1.88 -2.56 -1.88
C LEU A 61 -1.76 -1.74 -0.60
N MET A 62 -1.00 -2.25 0.36
CA MET A 62 -0.66 -1.51 1.56
C MET A 62 0.84 -1.24 1.57
N ILE A 63 1.25 -0.05 1.98
CA ILE A 63 2.67 0.33 2.08
C ILE A 63 2.88 1.00 3.42
N ASN A 64 3.91 0.59 4.13
CA ASN A 64 4.29 1.17 5.40
C ASN A 64 5.82 1.26 5.51
N GLY A 65 6.28 2.31 6.16
CA GLY A 65 7.66 2.40 6.63
C GLY A 65 8.06 3.83 6.95
N ASN A 66 9.37 4.04 7.00
CA ASN A 66 9.97 5.34 7.23
C ASN A 66 10.74 5.81 5.99
N VAL A 67 10.51 7.05 5.58
CA VAL A 67 11.30 7.72 4.53
C VAL A 67 12.17 8.78 5.17
N SER A 68 13.46 8.82 4.83
CA SER A 68 14.38 9.85 5.30
C SER A 68 15.09 10.59 4.18
N ILE A 69 15.68 11.74 4.49
CA ILE A 69 16.54 12.51 3.58
C ILE A 69 17.63 13.22 4.40
N SER A 70 18.85 13.31 3.85
CA SER A 70 19.99 13.93 4.55
C SER A 70 19.78 15.42 4.80
N SER A 71 19.16 16.11 3.84
CA SER A 71 18.65 17.47 3.98
C SER A 71 17.51 17.67 2.99
N GLY A 72 16.39 18.23 3.45
CA GLY A 72 15.24 18.39 2.59
C GLY A 72 14.16 19.28 3.16
N SER A 73 13.58 20.08 2.29
CA SER A 73 12.28 20.68 2.49
C SER A 73 11.32 20.19 1.41
N ILE A 74 10.04 20.04 1.77
CA ILE A 74 8.96 20.02 0.79
C ILE A 74 8.39 21.44 0.77
N GLY A 75 8.49 22.10 -0.38
CA GLY A 75 7.95 23.44 -0.56
C GLY A 75 6.44 23.47 -0.34
N GLY A 76 5.89 24.62 0.05
CA GLY A 76 4.44 24.81 0.17
C GLY A 76 3.73 24.47 -1.15
N GLN A 77 2.63 23.71 -1.09
CA GLN A 77 1.83 23.32 -2.26
C GLN A 77 2.62 22.60 -3.36
N THR A 78 3.65 21.86 -2.99
CA THR A 78 4.43 21.05 -3.93
C THR A 78 4.09 19.57 -3.85
N ASN A 79 4.30 18.89 -4.97
CA ASN A 79 4.24 17.44 -5.10
C ASN A 79 5.65 16.90 -5.39
N ARG A 80 6.08 15.86 -4.68
CA ARG A 80 7.41 15.27 -4.85
C ARG A 80 7.35 13.75 -4.80
N GLU A 81 7.82 13.11 -5.86
CA GLU A 81 7.92 11.64 -5.94
C GLU A 81 8.93 11.12 -4.90
N VAL A 82 8.58 10.04 -4.21
CA VAL A 82 9.34 9.50 -3.07
C VAL A 82 9.71 8.03 -3.23
N ILE A 83 8.80 7.21 -3.76
CA ILE A 83 8.98 5.77 -3.88
C ILE A 83 8.48 5.32 -5.24
N GLN A 84 9.31 4.58 -5.96
CA GLN A 84 8.94 3.81 -7.13
C GLN A 84 8.65 2.36 -6.70
N LEU A 85 7.46 1.88 -7.04
CA LEU A 85 7.03 0.50 -6.81
C LEU A 85 7.44 -0.41 -7.98
N PRO A 86 7.55 -1.74 -7.75
CA PRO A 86 7.72 -2.73 -8.80
C PRO A 86 6.60 -2.70 -9.85
N THR A 87 6.96 -2.93 -11.11
CA THR A 87 6.01 -2.99 -12.25
C THR A 87 5.07 -4.20 -12.22
N THR A 88 5.33 -5.16 -11.33
CA THR A 88 4.47 -6.34 -11.09
C THR A 88 3.18 -5.98 -10.36
N ILE A 89 3.14 -4.84 -9.66
CA ILE A 89 1.96 -4.33 -8.99
C ILE A 89 1.03 -3.71 -10.04
N LYS A 90 -0.13 -4.34 -10.27
CA LYS A 90 -1.09 -3.96 -11.30
C LYS A 90 -2.50 -3.85 -10.73
N GLY A 91 -3.31 -2.94 -11.26
CA GLY A 91 -4.74 -2.88 -10.93
C GLY A 91 -5.08 -2.32 -9.54
N CYS A 92 -4.13 -1.72 -8.82
CA CYS A 92 -4.51 -0.80 -7.73
C CYS A 92 -4.91 0.55 -8.36
N GLY A 93 -6.00 1.15 -7.87
CA GLY A 93 -6.60 2.32 -8.50
C GLY A 93 -5.65 3.51 -8.74
N MET A 94 -6.02 4.38 -9.69
CA MET A 94 -5.24 5.56 -10.09
C MET A 94 -5.19 6.67 -9.04
N LYS A 95 -6.03 6.60 -8.00
CA LYS A 95 -6.14 7.63 -6.97
C LYS A 95 -6.21 6.98 -5.60
N VAL A 96 -5.21 7.29 -4.79
CA VAL A 96 -5.04 6.80 -3.43
C VAL A 96 -4.67 8.02 -2.61
N THR A 97 -5.39 8.24 -1.52
CA THR A 97 -5.08 9.26 -0.53
C THR A 97 -4.57 8.54 0.71
N GLY A 98 -3.27 8.64 0.97
CA GLY A 98 -2.67 8.25 2.24
C GLY A 98 -2.31 9.48 3.07
N PHE A 99 -2.19 9.33 4.38
CA PHE A 99 -1.68 10.40 5.25
C PHE A 99 -0.31 9.98 5.76
N THR A 100 0.67 10.88 5.67
CA THR A 100 1.96 10.71 6.36
C THR A 100 2.07 11.73 7.46
N TYR A 101 2.85 11.44 8.49
CA TYR A 101 3.18 12.41 9.52
C TYR A 101 4.67 12.68 9.52
N ILE A 102 5.03 13.96 9.49
CA ILE A 102 6.41 14.36 9.71
C ILE A 102 6.74 14.15 11.18
N GLN A 103 7.64 13.20 11.47
CA GLN A 103 8.30 13.15 12.77
C GLN A 103 9.38 14.22 12.80
N ASN A 104 9.66 14.77 14.00
CA ASN A 104 10.58 15.90 14.26
C ASN A 104 9.98 17.32 14.18
N SER A 105 8.67 17.48 14.36
CA SER A 105 8.03 18.76 14.69
C SER A 105 7.19 18.61 15.96
N ASN A 106 7.09 19.66 16.79
CA ASN A 106 6.29 19.61 18.03
C ASN A 106 4.80 19.35 17.79
N ASN A 107 4.30 19.52 16.55
CA ASN A 107 2.89 19.36 16.22
C ASN A 107 2.60 18.24 15.22
N GLY A 108 3.62 17.75 14.48
CA GLY A 108 3.44 16.87 13.33
C GLY A 108 2.65 17.57 12.20
N TYR A 109 3.12 17.49 10.96
CA TYR A 109 2.33 17.99 9.82
C TYR A 109 1.91 16.83 8.94
N PRO A 110 0.61 16.71 8.62
CA PRO A 110 0.16 15.70 7.70
C PRO A 110 0.59 16.07 6.28
N LEU A 111 1.08 15.08 5.53
CA LEU A 111 1.16 15.15 4.07
C LEU A 111 0.10 14.24 3.48
N GLU A 112 -0.41 14.60 2.32
CA GLU A 112 -1.14 13.67 1.49
C GLU A 112 -0.16 12.83 0.67
N VAL A 113 -0.40 11.52 0.56
CA VAL A 113 0.31 10.66 -0.38
C VAL A 113 -0.60 10.36 -1.56
N ASN A 114 -0.07 10.56 -2.75
CA ASN A 114 -0.71 10.18 -4.00
C ASN A 114 0.06 9.05 -4.68
N TYR A 115 -0.67 8.08 -5.24
CA TYR A 115 -0.12 7.04 -6.10
C TYR A 115 -0.49 7.28 -7.56
N ASN A 116 0.51 7.31 -8.44
CA ASN A 116 0.30 7.34 -9.88
C ASN A 116 0.45 5.91 -10.44
N ALA A 117 -0.68 5.27 -10.77
CA ALA A 117 -0.70 3.91 -11.29
C ALA A 117 -0.06 3.75 -12.68
N ASN A 118 0.04 4.83 -13.47
CA ASN A 118 0.69 4.78 -14.79
C ASN A 118 2.22 4.71 -14.68
N THR A 119 2.79 5.27 -13.62
CA THR A 119 4.23 5.29 -13.38
C THR A 119 4.65 4.39 -12.22
N ASN A 120 3.70 3.80 -11.49
CA ASN A 120 3.90 3.07 -10.24
C ASN A 120 4.66 3.90 -9.18
N ARG A 121 4.39 5.20 -9.08
CA ARG A 121 5.11 6.11 -8.16
C ARG A 121 4.22 6.67 -7.08
N LEU A 122 4.74 6.66 -5.85
CA LEU A 122 4.21 7.42 -4.73
C LEU A 122 4.83 8.80 -4.68
N SER A 123 4.02 9.79 -4.32
CA SER A 123 4.47 11.15 -4.12
C SER A 123 3.85 11.76 -2.86
N PHE A 124 4.65 12.54 -2.12
CA PHE A 124 4.15 13.34 -1.02
C PHE A 124 3.71 14.70 -1.53
N VAL A 125 2.52 15.11 -1.12
CA VAL A 125 1.91 16.39 -1.44
C VAL A 125 1.78 17.20 -0.16
N ASN A 126 2.48 18.32 -0.13
CA ASN A 126 2.37 19.28 0.95
C ASN A 126 1.17 20.20 0.70
N ILE A 127 0.11 19.97 1.45
CA ILE A 127 -1.14 20.73 1.35
C ILE A 127 -1.22 21.92 2.32
N THR A 128 -0.22 22.15 3.17
CA THR A 128 -0.29 23.15 4.25
C THR A 128 -0.13 24.59 3.78
N GLY A 129 0.37 24.80 2.55
CA GLY A 129 0.66 26.15 2.03
C GLY A 129 2.02 26.71 2.47
N THR A 130 2.72 26.08 3.39
CA THR A 130 4.03 26.53 3.90
C THR A 130 5.11 25.49 3.65
N SER A 131 6.36 25.93 3.53
CA SER A 131 7.50 25.02 3.38
C SER A 131 7.74 24.25 4.69
N MET A 132 8.01 22.95 4.57
CA MET A 132 8.27 22.09 5.73
C MET A 132 9.62 21.39 5.58
N THR A 133 10.40 21.40 6.65
CA THR A 133 11.71 20.74 6.72
C THR A 133 11.58 19.48 7.58
N PHE A 134 12.21 18.40 7.15
CA PHE A 134 12.24 17.14 7.89
C PHE A 134 13.48 16.33 7.54
N THR A 135 13.83 15.41 8.43
CA THR A 135 14.85 14.39 8.20
C THR A 135 14.23 13.00 8.03
N SER A 136 13.06 12.76 8.64
CA SER A 136 12.33 11.50 8.54
C SER A 136 10.80 11.70 8.56
N ILE A 137 10.08 10.79 7.90
CA ILE A 137 8.62 10.75 7.80
C ILE A 137 8.17 9.30 7.95
N ASP A 138 7.21 9.07 8.84
CA ASP A 138 6.50 7.79 8.91
C ASP A 138 5.23 7.87 8.07
N PHE A 139 4.93 6.78 7.37
CA PHE A 139 3.76 6.71 6.52
C PHE A 139 3.11 5.33 6.52
N GLY A 140 1.79 5.34 6.33
CA GLY A 140 0.98 4.17 6.08
C GLY A 140 -0.05 4.50 5.01
N ILE A 141 -0.17 3.64 4.00
CA ILE A 141 -1.05 3.85 2.85
C ILE A 141 -1.78 2.55 2.59
N ILE A 142 -3.08 2.63 2.33
CA ILE A 142 -3.88 1.51 1.84
C ILE A 142 -4.54 1.97 0.54
N MET A 143 -4.39 1.16 -0.49
CA MET A 143 -4.95 1.35 -1.82
C MET A 143 -5.91 0.21 -2.10
N THR A 144 -7.06 0.54 -2.67
CA THR A 144 -8.05 -0.43 -3.14
C THR A 144 -8.32 -0.21 -4.62
N GLU A 145 -8.63 -1.29 -5.33
CA GLU A 145 -9.28 -1.24 -6.65
C GLU A 145 -10.78 -0.95 -6.52
#